data_AF-A0A7Y6X6A5-F1
#
_entry.id   AF-A0A7Y6X6A5-F1
#
_cell.length_a   1.000
_cell.length_b   1.000
_cell.length_c   1.000
_cell.angle_alpha   90.00
_cell.angle_beta   90.00
_cell.angle_gamma   90.00
#
_symmetry.space_group_name_H-M   'P 1'
#
loop_
_entity.id
_entity.type
_entity.pdbx_description
1 polymer ?
#
loop_
_entity_poly.entity_id
_entity_poly.type
_entity_poly.pdbx_seq_one_letter_code
_entity_poly.pdbx_strand_id
1 'polypeptide(L)'
;MHPTDLQEGHDIVSYFSTRTGRLIPLSFLPREGERIDVMGRSSVAVNESTAHLSAVLAGLGLSQLPAFVARPHLDSGALVQVLAEWQGAPFPLYIVYPRNRHMSAKLRAFVDWTVVELFAPFRPKREVAELAARR
;
A
#
# COMPACT_ATOMS: atom_id res chain seq x y z
N MET A 1 1.29 15.58 14.25
CA MET A 1 0.77 14.27 14.65
C MET A 1 1.81 13.23 14.32
N HIS A 2 2.17 12.42 15.31
CA HIS A 2 3.10 11.29 15.23
C HIS A 2 2.29 9.99 14.99
N PRO A 3 2.82 8.94 14.34
CA PRO A 3 2.06 7.73 14.07
C PRO A 3 1.51 7.05 15.32
N THR A 4 2.23 7.12 16.44
CA THR A 4 1.77 6.55 17.72
C THR A 4 0.50 7.22 18.25
N ASP A 5 0.23 8.46 17.85
CA ASP A 5 -1.01 9.16 18.24
C ASP A 5 -2.25 8.42 17.72
N LEU A 6 -2.12 7.60 16.66
CA LEU A 6 -3.22 6.78 16.15
C LEU A 6 -3.65 5.64 17.08
N GLN A 7 -2.85 5.31 18.10
CA GLN A 7 -3.19 4.26 19.06
C GLN A 7 -4.33 4.67 19.98
N GLU A 8 -4.53 5.98 20.17
CA GLU A 8 -5.51 6.53 21.08
C GLU A 8 -6.53 7.39 20.32
N GLY A 9 -7.82 7.19 20.59
CA GLY A 9 -8.88 8.04 20.03
C GLY A 9 -9.16 7.89 18.54
N HIS A 10 -8.51 6.95 17.84
CA HIS A 10 -8.72 6.70 16.41
C HIS A 10 -9.14 5.26 16.12
N ASP A 11 -10.18 5.11 15.31
CA ASP A 11 -10.56 3.81 14.75
C ASP A 11 -9.76 3.52 13.48
N ILE A 12 -9.26 2.30 13.36
CA ILE A 12 -8.51 1.80 12.21
C ILE A 12 -9.36 0.76 11.49
N VAL A 13 -9.50 0.93 10.18
CA VAL A 13 -10.00 -0.12 9.30
C VAL A 13 -8.83 -1.06 9.03
N SER A 14 -8.81 -2.20 9.73
CA SER A 14 -7.68 -3.12 9.68
C SER A 14 -7.75 -4.06 8.48
N TYR A 15 -6.58 -4.43 7.97
CA TYR A 15 -6.43 -5.56 7.08
C TYR A 15 -5.93 -6.77 7.87
N PHE A 16 -6.38 -7.99 7.58
CA PHE A 16 -5.86 -9.20 8.21
C PHE A 16 -5.34 -10.21 7.20
N SER A 17 -4.34 -10.97 7.60
CA SER A 17 -3.80 -12.04 6.77
C SER A 17 -4.72 -13.26 6.81
N THR A 18 -5.19 -13.73 5.65
CA THR A 18 -5.90 -15.01 5.52
C THR A 18 -5.05 -16.21 5.94
N ARG A 19 -3.72 -16.09 5.89
CA ARG A 19 -2.80 -17.18 6.24
C ARG A 19 -2.61 -17.32 7.75
N THR A 20 -2.54 -16.20 8.48
CA THR A 20 -2.21 -16.22 9.92
C THR A 20 -3.34 -15.74 10.82
N GLY A 21 -4.41 -15.17 10.26
CA GLY A 21 -5.49 -14.53 11.00
C GLY A 21 -5.09 -13.23 11.71
N ARG A 22 -3.81 -12.83 11.63
CA ARG A 22 -3.30 -11.65 12.34
C ARG A 22 -3.65 -10.38 11.57
N LEU A 23 -4.02 -9.34 12.31
CA LEU A 23 -4.12 -7.98 11.80
C LEU A 23 -2.74 -7.51 11.33
N ILE A 24 -2.74 -6.77 10.23
CA ILE A 24 -1.56 -6.13 9.66
C ILE A 24 -1.48 -4.72 10.27
N PRO A 25 -0.40 -4.34 10.95
CA PRO A 25 -0.25 -3.01 11.53
C PRO A 25 -0.15 -1.95 10.43
N LEU A 26 -0.51 -0.71 10.77
CA LEU A 26 -0.11 0.45 9.97
C LEU A 26 1.39 0.65 10.17
N SER A 27 2.17 0.59 9.11
CA SER A 27 3.64 0.61 9.17
C SER A 27 4.18 1.89 8.57
N PHE A 28 4.97 2.61 9.35
CA PHE A 28 5.58 3.88 8.94
C PHE A 28 7.10 3.77 9.01
N LEU A 29 7.76 4.27 7.96
CA LEU A 29 9.21 4.31 7.83
C LEU A 29 9.65 5.77 7.77
N PRO A 30 10.19 6.34 8.87
CA PRO A 30 10.69 7.71 8.86
C PRO A 30 11.92 7.84 7.95
N ARG A 31 12.30 9.08 7.62
CA ARG A 31 13.52 9.36 6.85
C ARG A 31 14.78 8.88 7.55
N GLU A 32 14.80 9.04 8.87
CA GLU A 32 15.84 8.60 9.81
C GLU A 32 15.15 7.98 11.03
N GLY A 33 15.70 6.89 11.55
CA GLY A 33 15.13 6.17 12.69
C GLY A 33 14.50 4.82 12.32
N GLU A 34 13.85 4.21 13.31
CA GLU A 34 13.29 2.86 13.19
C GLU A 34 11.86 2.87 12.63
N ARG A 35 11.48 1.73 12.06
CA ARG A 35 10.11 1.47 11.61
C ARG A 35 9.15 1.54 12.80
N ILE A 36 8.05 2.24 12.63
CA ILE A 36 6.98 2.37 13.63
C ILE A 36 5.78 1.57 13.13
N ASP A 37 5.43 0.53 13.87
CA ASP A 37 4.21 -0.25 13.64
C ASP A 37 3.14 0.16 14.64
N VAL A 38 1.97 0.52 14.12
CA VAL A 38 0.86 1.02 14.92
C VAL A 38 -0.32 0.06 14.81
N MET A 39 -0.77 -0.36 15.98
CA MET A 39 -2.01 -1.10 16.18
C MET A 39 -2.92 -0.24 17.05
N GLY A 40 -3.99 0.27 16.46
CA GLY A 40 -5.03 1.05 17.14
C GLY A 40 -6.30 0.22 17.35
N ARG A 41 -7.36 0.87 17.82
CA ARG A 41 -8.68 0.24 17.95
C ARG A 41 -9.19 -0.12 16.56
N SER A 42 -9.69 -1.35 16.42
CA SER A 42 -10.21 -1.85 15.14
C SER A 42 -11.60 -2.41 15.33
N SER A 43 -12.61 -1.66 14.90
CA SER A 43 -14.02 -2.11 14.89
C SER A 43 -14.34 -2.97 13.66
N VAL A 44 -13.58 -2.80 12.57
CA VAL A 44 -13.74 -3.54 11.31
C VAL A 44 -12.37 -4.06 10.85
N ALA A 45 -12.33 -5.34 10.49
CA ALA A 45 -11.16 -5.97 9.89
C ALA A 45 -11.58 -6.75 8.63
N VAL A 46 -10.86 -6.53 7.54
CA VAL A 46 -11.12 -7.17 6.24
C VAL A 46 -9.85 -7.75 5.64
N ASN A 47 -9.97 -8.57 4.60
CA ASN A 47 -8.85 -9.21 3.93
C ASN A 47 -8.93 -9.08 2.40
N GLU A 48 -9.76 -8.18 1.90
CA GLU A 48 -9.99 -7.91 0.49
C GLU A 48 -9.94 -6.40 0.26
N SER A 49 -9.25 -5.97 -0.80
CA SER A 49 -8.87 -4.57 -1.03
C SER A 49 -10.05 -3.65 -1.33
N THR A 50 -11.07 -4.14 -2.03
CA THR A 50 -12.28 -3.36 -2.36
C THR A 50 -13.10 -3.09 -1.11
N ALA A 51 -13.33 -4.12 -0.29
CA ALA A 51 -13.98 -3.99 1.02
C ALA A 51 -13.21 -3.05 1.94
N HIS A 52 -11.87 -3.11 1.90
CA HIS A 52 -11.00 -2.25 2.69
C HIS A 52 -11.16 -0.78 2.32
N LEU A 53 -11.06 -0.45 1.03
CA LEU A 53 -11.30 0.90 0.53
C LEU A 53 -12.73 1.38 0.84
N SER A 54 -13.73 0.52 0.63
CA SER A 54 -15.14 0.86 0.83
C SER A 54 -15.43 1.22 2.29
N ALA A 55 -14.85 0.48 3.24
CA ALA A 55 -14.96 0.79 4.66
C ALA A 55 -14.34 2.14 5.03
N VAL A 56 -13.18 2.48 4.46
CA VAL A 56 -12.55 3.79 4.68
C VAL A 56 -13.39 4.91 4.06
N LEU A 57 -13.89 4.74 2.84
CA LEU A 57 -14.78 5.71 2.17
C LEU A 57 -16.11 5.90 2.90
N ALA A 58 -16.60 4.87 3.60
CA ALA A 58 -17.77 4.95 4.47
C ALA A 58 -17.49 5.66 5.81
N GLY A 59 -16.27 6.12 6.06
CA GLY A 59 -15.89 6.85 7.26
C GLY A 59 -15.68 5.96 8.50
N LEU A 60 -15.44 4.66 8.31
CA LEU A 60 -15.30 3.71 9.43
C LEU A 60 -13.94 3.78 10.14
N GLY A 61 -13.00 4.59 9.65
CA GLY A 61 -11.72 4.82 10.30
C GLY A 61 -10.59 5.15 9.34
N LEU A 62 -9.38 5.16 9.89
CA LEU A 62 -8.12 5.39 9.19
C LEU A 62 -7.57 4.09 8.59
N SER A 63 -6.81 4.21 7.50
CA SER A 63 -6.05 3.07 6.98
C SER A 63 -4.88 3.49 6.09
N GLN A 64 -4.02 2.52 5.79
CA GLN A 64 -2.99 2.63 4.76
C GLN A 64 -3.44 1.87 3.51
N LEU A 65 -3.56 2.61 2.40
CA LEU A 65 -4.01 2.09 1.10
C LEU A 65 -2.87 2.24 0.07
N PRO A 66 -2.76 1.33 -0.91
CA PRO A 66 -1.84 1.53 -2.03
C PRO A 66 -2.16 2.85 -2.73
N ALA A 67 -1.12 3.62 -3.10
CA ALA A 67 -1.29 4.96 -3.64
C ALA A 67 -2.16 5.00 -4.92
N PHE A 68 -2.07 3.98 -5.76
CA PHE A 68 -2.89 3.87 -6.98
C PHE A 68 -4.37 3.62 -6.70
N VAL A 69 -4.70 3.03 -5.54
CA VAL A 69 -6.08 2.85 -5.07
C VAL A 69 -6.61 4.14 -4.46
N ALA A 70 -5.79 4.82 -3.65
CA ALA A 70 -6.21 6.03 -2.94
C ALA A 70 -6.31 7.28 -3.84
N ARG A 71 -5.46 7.39 -4.88
CA ARG A 71 -5.30 8.62 -5.68
C ARG A 71 -6.62 9.21 -6.19
N PRO A 72 -7.52 8.46 -6.85
CA PRO A 72 -8.77 9.05 -7.36
C PRO A 72 -9.65 9.65 -6.26
N HIS A 73 -9.60 9.09 -5.06
CA HIS A 73 -10.40 9.54 -3.92
C HIS A 73 -9.74 10.69 -3.15
N LEU A 74 -8.41 10.76 -3.16
CA LEU A 74 -7.68 11.94 -2.70
C LEU A 74 -7.94 13.14 -3.61
N ASP A 75 -7.90 12.91 -4.93
CA ASP A 75 -8.10 13.97 -5.93
C ASP A 75 -9.54 14.52 -5.90
N SER A 76 -10.53 13.69 -5.59
CA SER A 76 -11.93 14.12 -5.41
C SER A 76 -12.23 14.72 -4.03
N GLY A 77 -11.32 14.61 -3.07
CA GLY A 77 -11.53 15.00 -1.68
C GLY A 77 -12.38 14.02 -0.86
N ALA A 78 -12.76 12.87 -1.41
CA ALA A 78 -13.45 11.80 -0.68
C ALA A 78 -12.56 11.15 0.39
N LEU A 79 -11.24 11.18 0.18
CA LEU A 79 -10.23 10.84 1.18
C LEU A 79 -9.34 12.05 1.45
N VAL A 80 -8.81 12.11 2.66
CA VAL A 80 -7.79 13.09 3.06
C VAL A 80 -6.56 12.34 3.53
N GLN A 81 -5.40 12.71 2.99
CA GLN A 81 -4.13 12.16 3.47
C GLN A 81 -3.81 12.76 4.84
N VAL A 82 -3.64 11.89 5.82
CA VAL A 82 -3.09 12.23 7.14
C VAL A 82 -1.65 11.75 7.25
N LEU A 83 -0.88 12.31 8.19
CA LEU A 83 0.52 11.93 8.44
C LEU A 83 1.39 11.98 7.16
N ALA A 84 1.28 13.01 6.34
CA ALA A 84 1.96 13.08 5.03
C ALA A 84 3.49 12.93 5.07
N GLU A 85 4.11 13.29 6.21
CA GLU A 85 5.55 13.13 6.46
C GLU A 85 5.95 11.68 6.79
N TRP A 86 4.99 10.81 7.07
CA TRP A 86 5.18 9.42 7.44
C TRP A 86 4.73 8.50 6.32
N GLN A 87 5.68 7.90 5.61
CA GLN A 87 5.39 6.99 4.50
C GLN A 87 5.62 5.55 4.90
N GLY A 88 4.81 4.64 4.36
CA GLY A 88 5.10 3.20 4.46
C GLY A 88 6.26 2.80 3.57
N ALA A 89 6.81 1.61 3.81
CA ALA A 89 7.75 0.99 2.88
C ALA A 89 7.06 0.78 1.51
N PRO A 90 7.81 0.87 0.40
CA PRO A 90 7.25 0.57 -0.92
C PRO A 90 6.58 -0.80 -0.94
N PHE A 91 5.34 -0.85 -1.42
CA PHE A 91 4.61 -2.10 -1.61
C PHE A 91 5.00 -2.71 -2.97
N PRO A 92 5.77 -3.82 -3.01
CA PRO A 92 6.24 -4.37 -4.28
C PRO A 92 5.08 -5.03 -5.03
N LEU A 93 4.87 -4.61 -6.29
CA LEU A 93 3.90 -5.19 -7.20
C LEU A 93 4.63 -5.99 -8.28
N TYR A 94 4.23 -7.25 -8.47
CA TYR A 94 4.87 -8.17 -9.40
C TYR A 94 3.90 -8.59 -10.50
N ILE A 95 4.40 -8.68 -11.73
CA ILE A 95 3.74 -9.40 -12.82
C ILE A 95 4.36 -10.81 -12.85
N VAL A 96 3.54 -11.83 -12.61
CA VAL A 96 3.99 -13.23 -12.56
C VAL A 96 3.47 -13.97 -13.78
N TYR A 97 4.37 -14.60 -14.53
CA TYR A 97 4.05 -15.42 -15.69
C TYR A 97 5.01 -16.62 -15.76
N PRO A 98 4.60 -17.74 -16.37
CA PRO A 98 5.48 -18.90 -16.53
C PRO A 98 6.76 -18.54 -17.29
N ARG A 99 7.88 -19.11 -16.85
CA ARG A 99 9.17 -18.91 -17.50
C ARG A 99 9.21 -19.67 -18.83
N ASN A 100 8.72 -19.05 -19.90
CA ASN A 100 8.84 -19.58 -21.27
C ASN A 100 10.10 -19.05 -21.94
N ARG A 101 10.78 -19.91 -22.73
CA ARG A 101 11.97 -19.53 -23.52
C ARG A 101 11.72 -18.32 -24.44
N HIS A 102 10.48 -18.16 -24.91
CA HIS A 102 10.07 -17.03 -25.75
C HIS A 102 8.82 -16.37 -25.16
N MET A 103 9.00 -15.18 -24.58
CA MET A 103 7.88 -14.32 -24.21
C MET A 103 7.17 -13.84 -25.48
N SER A 104 5.85 -14.06 -25.58
CA SER A 104 5.07 -13.60 -26.72
C SER A 104 5.11 -12.06 -26.84
N ALA A 105 4.97 -11.54 -28.06
CA ALA A 105 4.93 -10.10 -28.28
C ALA A 105 3.79 -9.42 -27.49
N LYS A 106 2.63 -10.08 -27.38
CA LYS A 106 1.49 -9.59 -26.59
C LYS A 106 1.82 -9.47 -25.10
N LEU A 107 2.47 -10.48 -24.51
CA LEU A 107 2.86 -10.45 -23.10
C LEU A 107 3.94 -9.38 -22.85
N ARG A 108 4.90 -9.25 -23.77
CA ARG A 108 5.91 -8.18 -23.72
C ARG A 108 5.25 -6.80 -23.70
N ALA A 109 4.37 -6.53 -24.66
CA ALA A 109 3.67 -5.26 -24.77
C ALA A 109 2.85 -4.94 -23.52
N PHE A 110 2.17 -5.95 -22.94
CA PHE A 110 1.44 -5.77 -21.68
C PHE A 110 2.36 -5.42 -20.51
N VAL A 111 3.48 -6.13 -20.36
CA VAL A 111 4.46 -5.87 -19.29
C VAL A 111 5.05 -4.47 -19.44
N ASP A 112 5.48 -4.11 -20.65
CA ASP A 112 6.08 -2.80 -20.93
C ASP A 112 5.07 -1.68 -20.64
N TRP A 113 3.84 -1.77 -21.15
CA TRP A 113 2.79 -0.80 -20.86
C TRP A 113 2.48 -0.69 -19.35
N THR A 114 2.37 -1.83 -18.65
CA THR A 114 2.07 -1.83 -17.22
C THR A 114 3.19 -1.16 -16.41
N VAL A 115 4.45 -1.51 -16.69
CA VAL A 115 5.60 -1.08 -15.90
C VAL A 115 6.07 0.33 -16.26
N VAL A 116 6.01 0.70 -17.54
CA VAL A 116 6.55 1.97 -18.06
C VAL A 116 5.49 3.07 -18.06
N GLU A 117 4.23 2.75 -18.35
CA GLU A 117 3.18 3.77 -18.47
C GLU A 117 2.27 3.78 -17.24
N LEU A 118 1.58 2.67 -16.98
CA LEU A 118 0.49 2.64 -15.99
C LEU A 118 0.97 2.92 -14.56
N PHE A 119 2.07 2.31 -14.15
CA PHE A 119 2.60 2.44 -12.79
C PHE A 119 3.78 3.40 -12.64
N ALA A 120 4.18 4.11 -13.71
CA ALA A 120 5.26 5.11 -13.62
C ALA A 120 5.03 6.18 -12.53
N PRO A 121 3.82 6.76 -12.36
CA PRO A 121 3.55 7.74 -11.31
C PRO A 121 3.69 7.20 -9.88
N PHE A 122 3.66 5.87 -9.72
CA PHE A 122 3.68 5.18 -8.43
C PHE A 122 5.03 4.52 -8.13
N ARG A 123 6.04 4.72 -8.98
CA ARG A 123 7.38 4.21 -8.71
C ARG A 123 7.95 4.88 -7.46
N PRO A 124 8.53 4.10 -6.51
CA PRO A 124 9.14 4.67 -5.33
C PRO A 124 10.27 5.61 -5.73
N LYS A 125 10.32 6.80 -5.10
CA LYS A 125 11.38 7.79 -5.31
C LYS A 125 12.75 7.31 -4.79
N ARG A 126 12.77 6.29 -3.92
CA ARG A 126 13.98 5.62 -3.43
C ARG A 126 14.18 4.31 -4.20
N GLU A 127 15.19 4.38 -5.06
CA GLU A 127 15.85 3.39 -5.89
C GLU A 127 15.32 1.96 -6.05
N VAL A 128 15.09 1.63 -7.32
CA VAL A 128 15.11 0.31 -7.96
C VAL A 128 16.49 -0.39 -7.82
N ALA A 129 17.51 0.27 -7.26
CA ALA A 129 18.90 -0.22 -7.23
C ALA A 129 19.16 -1.36 -6.22
N GLU A 130 18.48 -1.40 -5.08
CA GLU A 130 18.80 -2.40 -4.03
C GLU A 130 18.21 -3.80 -4.32
N LEU A 131 17.13 -3.92 -5.10
CA LEU A 131 16.55 -5.23 -5.43
C LEU A 131 17.34 -5.99 -6.51
N ALA A 132 18.18 -5.30 -7.30
CA ALA A 132 19.05 -5.92 -8.30
C ALA A 132 20.35 -6.48 -7.69
N ALA A 133 20.74 -6.05 -6.49
CA ALA A 133 21.98 -6.43 -5.83
C ALA A 133 21.89 -7.71 -4.97
N ARG A 134 20.70 -8.35 -4.88
CA ARG A 134 20.48 -9.59 -4.11
C ARG A 134 20.24 -10.82 -4.99
N ARG A 135 20.81 -10.86 -6.20
CA ARG A 135 20.81 -12.04 -7.06
C ARG A 135 22.21 -12.48 -7.42
#